data_AF-A0A2J5I4Z4-F1
#
_entry.id   AF-A0A2J5I4Z4-F1
#
_cell.length_a   1.000
_cell.length_b   1.000
_cell.length_c   1.000
_cell.angle_alpha   90.00
_cell.angle_beta   90.00
_cell.angle_gamma   90.00
#
_symmetry.space_group_name_H-M   'P 1'
#
loop_
_entity.id
_entity.type
_entity.pdbx_description
1 polymer ?
#
loop_
_entity_poly.entity_id
_entity_poly.type
_entity_poly.pdbx_seq_one_letter_code
_entity_poly.pdbx_strand_id
1 'polypeptide(L)'
;MKFNLATVFATTLAVTVTAAPANEAATLTTRAKVDHIDGTHANFIKLWVEDAMNRWRWECAGNCDDYKNAIKTSSGSINNFQCIEEDGKQFFDTNMVVGTAGDRSIIRGIKQLTEQSCCDMGLPQWALDQCLEMFRGSDQCDMTDS
;
A
#
# COMPACT_ATOMS: atom_id res chain seq x y z
N MET A 1 -44.05 22.16 66.21
CA MET A 1 -43.04 21.23 65.65
C MET A 1 -42.06 22.08 64.85
N LYS A 2 -40.84 22.28 65.37
CA LYS A 2 -39.55 21.80 64.81
C LYS A 2 -39.38 22.07 63.30
N PHE A 3 -38.38 22.85 62.89
CA PHE A 3 -37.05 22.34 62.50
C PHE A 3 -36.09 23.49 62.13
N ASN A 4 -34.81 23.18 62.18
CA ASN A 4 -33.68 24.06 62.47
C ASN A 4 -33.13 24.84 61.27
N LEU A 5 -32.58 26.02 61.57
CA LEU A 5 -31.67 26.81 60.75
C LEU A 5 -30.25 26.23 60.93
N ALA A 6 -29.65 25.62 59.90
CA ALA A 6 -28.20 25.47 59.80
C ALA A 6 -27.76 24.93 58.43
N THR A 7 -26.78 25.63 57.85
CA THR A 7 -25.75 25.07 56.96
C THR A 7 -26.16 24.79 55.53
N VAL A 8 -26.02 25.82 54.67
CA VAL A 8 -25.85 25.64 53.24
C VAL A 8 -24.46 25.03 53.03
N PHE A 9 -24.45 23.76 52.61
CA PHE A 9 -23.25 23.02 52.23
C PHE A 9 -22.56 23.72 51.06
N ALA A 10 -21.36 24.25 51.33
CA ALA A 10 -20.35 24.46 50.31
C ALA A 10 -19.62 23.13 50.09
N THR A 11 -19.78 22.50 48.93
CA THR A 11 -18.79 21.55 48.43
C THR A 11 -18.88 21.43 46.91
N THR A 12 -17.86 22.02 46.27
CA THR A 12 -17.16 21.55 45.07
C THR A 12 -17.98 21.31 43.80
N LEU A 13 -17.80 22.22 42.83
CA LEU A 13 -17.91 21.92 41.41
C LEU A 13 -17.02 20.70 41.09
N ALA A 14 -17.61 19.52 41.08
CA ALA A 14 -17.00 18.36 40.44
C ALA A 14 -17.11 18.61 38.92
N VAL A 15 -16.08 19.24 38.35
CA VAL A 15 -15.86 19.16 36.91
C VAL A 15 -15.49 17.71 36.64
N THR A 16 -16.49 16.86 36.43
CA THR A 16 -16.26 15.57 35.78
C THR A 16 -15.89 15.89 34.34
N VAL A 17 -14.60 16.15 34.12
CA VAL A 17 -14.00 15.86 32.82
C VAL A 17 -14.13 14.34 32.72
N THR A 18 -15.22 13.88 32.10
CA THR A 18 -15.23 12.57 31.46
C THR A 18 -14.17 12.66 30.38
N ALA A 19 -12.92 12.44 30.78
CA ALA A 19 -11.93 11.88 29.90
C ALA A 19 -12.58 10.58 29.44
N ALA A 20 -13.19 10.63 28.24
CA ALA A 20 -13.54 9.43 27.51
C ALA A 20 -12.32 8.51 27.61
N PRO A 21 -12.50 7.20 27.86
CA PRO A 21 -11.38 6.31 27.84
C PRO A 21 -10.72 6.53 26.48
N ALA A 22 -9.48 7.02 26.47
CA ALA A 22 -8.62 7.03 25.30
C ALA A 22 -8.22 5.57 25.04
N ASN A 23 -9.24 4.76 24.74
CA ASN A 23 -9.16 3.38 24.30
C ASN A 23 -9.31 3.38 22.79
N GLU A 24 -8.52 4.20 22.12
CA GLU A 24 -8.00 3.82 20.82
C GLU A 24 -6.54 4.28 20.87
N ALA A 25 -5.71 3.47 21.54
CA ALA A 25 -4.41 3.20 20.96
C ALA A 25 -4.73 2.94 19.48
N ALA A 26 -4.44 3.94 18.64
CA ALA A 26 -4.50 3.83 17.20
C ALA A 26 -3.59 2.66 16.89
N THR A 27 -4.19 1.48 16.90
CA THR A 27 -3.59 0.26 16.44
C THR A 27 -3.44 0.61 14.99
N LEU A 28 -2.25 1.10 14.64
CA LEU A 28 -1.78 1.21 13.27
C LEU A 28 -2.29 -0.07 12.63
N THR A 29 -3.36 0.06 11.85
CA THR A 29 -4.04 -1.08 11.26
C THR A 29 -2.94 -1.82 10.57
N THR A 30 -2.68 -3.02 11.07
CA THR A 30 -1.74 -3.97 10.50
C THR A 30 -1.92 -3.87 9.01
N ARG A 31 -0.89 -3.39 8.29
CA ARG A 31 -0.92 -3.25 6.82
C ARG A 31 -1.62 -4.49 6.29
N ALA A 32 -2.72 -4.30 5.57
CA ALA A 32 -3.53 -5.39 5.05
C ALA A 32 -2.58 -6.48 4.54
N LYS A 33 -2.74 -7.72 5.05
CA LYS A 33 -1.99 -8.85 4.51
C LYS A 33 -2.22 -8.81 3.00
N VAL A 34 -1.15 -8.59 2.25
CA VAL A 34 -1.24 -8.64 0.80
C VAL A 34 -1.52 -10.09 0.48
N ASP A 35 -2.62 -10.38 -0.22
CA ASP A 35 -2.81 -11.71 -0.78
C ASP A 35 -1.70 -11.88 -1.82
N HIS A 36 -0.69 -12.67 -1.48
CA HIS A 36 0.40 -12.97 -2.38
C HIS A 36 -0.09 -14.00 -3.42
N ILE A 37 0.46 -13.94 -4.62
CA ILE A 37 0.15 -14.88 -5.69
C ILE A 37 1.38 -15.77 -5.84
N ASP A 38 1.30 -16.99 -5.30
CA ASP A 38 2.42 -17.94 -5.33
C ASP A 38 2.86 -18.24 -6.77
N GLY A 39 4.17 -18.10 -7.04
CA GLY A 39 4.79 -18.52 -8.29
C GLY A 39 4.52 -17.63 -9.50
N THR A 40 4.13 -16.37 -9.30
CA THR A 40 3.91 -15.41 -10.40
C THR A 40 5.03 -14.38 -10.53
N HIS A 41 5.09 -13.71 -11.68
CA HIS A 41 6.04 -12.64 -11.96
C HIS A 41 5.38 -11.48 -12.70
N ALA A 42 5.77 -10.25 -12.40
CA ALA A 42 5.33 -9.05 -13.09
C ALA A 42 6.53 -8.24 -13.58
N ASN A 43 6.76 -8.23 -14.89
CA ASN A 43 7.87 -7.50 -15.51
C ASN A 43 7.42 -6.11 -15.96
N PHE A 44 8.15 -5.09 -15.57
CA PHE A 44 7.90 -3.72 -16.04
C PHE A 44 8.10 -3.62 -17.55
N ILE A 45 7.14 -3.00 -18.24
CA ILE A 45 7.21 -2.78 -19.69
C ILE A 45 7.39 -1.31 -20.03
N LYS A 46 6.52 -0.44 -19.50
CA LYS A 46 6.59 0.99 -19.75
C LYS A 46 5.82 1.81 -18.72
N LEU A 47 6.21 3.08 -18.62
CA LEU A 47 5.57 4.11 -17.82
C LEU A 47 5.23 5.30 -18.71
N TRP A 48 4.00 5.82 -18.61
CA TRP A 48 3.60 7.08 -19.26
C TRP A 48 2.69 7.89 -18.35
N VAL A 49 2.58 9.19 -18.63
CA VAL A 49 1.65 10.06 -17.91
C VAL A 49 0.31 10.07 -18.64
N GLU A 50 -0.77 9.85 -17.91
CA GLU A 50 -2.15 9.87 -18.37
C GLU A 50 -2.98 10.61 -17.31
N ASP A 51 -3.61 11.72 -17.69
CA ASP A 51 -4.47 12.52 -16.80
C ASP A 51 -3.83 12.89 -15.45
N ALA A 52 -2.59 13.38 -15.47
CA ALA A 52 -1.78 13.72 -14.29
C ALA A 52 -1.52 12.54 -13.33
N MET A 53 -1.65 11.32 -13.82
CA MET A 53 -1.27 10.08 -13.15
C MET A 53 -0.17 9.36 -13.94
N ASN A 54 0.71 8.69 -13.21
CA ASN A 54 1.67 7.75 -13.77
C ASN A 54 0.95 6.42 -14.03
N ARG A 55 0.89 6.02 -15.29
CA ARG A 55 0.31 4.76 -15.77
C ARG A 55 1.44 3.76 -16.04
N TRP A 56 1.42 2.66 -15.30
CA TRP A 56 2.43 1.61 -15.32
C TRP A 56 1.87 0.39 -16.06
N ARG A 57 2.61 -0.11 -17.05
CA ARG A 57 2.31 -1.39 -17.70
C ARG A 57 3.28 -2.46 -17.25
N TRP A 58 2.72 -3.62 -16.95
CA TRP A 58 3.43 -4.82 -16.53
C TRP A 58 3.03 -5.99 -17.42
N GLU A 59 3.97 -6.86 -17.76
CA GLU A 59 3.71 -8.19 -18.32
C GLU A 59 3.64 -9.17 -17.15
N CYS A 60 2.58 -9.96 -17.07
CA CYS A 60 2.39 -10.94 -16.01
C CYS A 60 2.60 -12.38 -16.49
N ALA A 61 3.39 -13.14 -15.74
CA ALA A 61 3.49 -14.59 -15.88
C ALA A 61 2.42 -15.25 -14.99
N GLY A 62 1.20 -15.34 -15.49
CA GLY A 62 0.05 -15.87 -14.75
C GLY A 62 -1.27 -15.35 -15.30
N ASN A 63 -2.36 -15.57 -14.55
CA ASN A 63 -3.68 -15.05 -14.91
C ASN A 63 -3.87 -13.64 -14.33
N CYS A 64 -4.19 -12.68 -15.19
CA CYS A 64 -4.48 -11.31 -14.79
C CYS A 64 -5.62 -11.16 -13.76
N ASP A 65 -6.58 -12.10 -13.72
CA ASP A 65 -7.65 -12.09 -12.70
C ASP A 65 -7.11 -12.31 -11.28
N ASP A 66 -6.02 -13.07 -11.11
CA ASP A 66 -5.40 -13.28 -9.80
C ASP A 66 -4.81 -11.96 -9.28
N TYR A 67 -4.12 -11.22 -10.14
CA TYR A 67 -3.63 -9.87 -9.84
C TYR A 67 -4.75 -8.91 -9.49
N LYS A 68 -5.84 -8.91 -10.27
CA LYS A 68 -7.01 -8.07 -10.02
C LYS A 68 -7.63 -8.33 -8.66
N ASN A 69 -7.70 -9.59 -8.24
CA ASN A 69 -8.28 -9.99 -6.97
C ASN A 69 -7.35 -9.65 -5.80
N ALA A 70 -6.07 -9.96 -5.94
CA ALA A 70 -5.07 -9.71 -4.91
C ALA A 70 -4.82 -8.20 -4.67
N ILE A 71 -4.91 -7.35 -5.70
CA ILE A 71 -4.78 -5.89 -5.54
C ILE A 71 -5.91 -5.30 -4.72
N LYS A 72 -7.15 -5.78 -4.90
CA LYS A 72 -8.34 -5.29 -4.20
C LYS A 72 -8.27 -5.53 -2.70
N THR A 73 -7.60 -6.58 -2.26
CA THR A 73 -7.49 -6.95 -0.84
C THR A 73 -6.29 -6.32 -0.15
N SER A 74 -5.24 -6.02 -0.92
CA SER A 74 -3.93 -5.65 -0.39
C SER A 74 -3.60 -4.16 -0.44
N SER A 75 -4.11 -3.45 -1.44
CA SER A 75 -3.54 -2.18 -1.86
C SER A 75 -4.64 -1.19 -2.19
N GLY A 76 -5.09 -0.42 -1.19
CA GLY A 76 -5.94 0.77 -1.38
C GLY A 76 -5.26 1.92 -2.16
N SER A 77 -4.28 1.61 -3.00
CA SER A 77 -3.33 2.55 -3.62
C SER A 77 -2.83 2.09 -5.00
N ILE A 78 -3.52 1.16 -5.65
CA ILE A 78 -3.30 0.84 -7.06
C ILE A 78 -4.61 1.09 -7.79
N ASN A 79 -4.68 2.19 -8.53
CA ASN A 79 -5.92 2.60 -9.21
C ASN A 79 -5.97 2.05 -10.64
N ASN A 80 -7.20 2.00 -11.16
CA ASN A 80 -7.51 1.73 -12.57
C ASN A 80 -6.80 0.48 -13.16
N PHE A 81 -6.85 -0.64 -12.42
CA PHE A 81 -6.30 -1.91 -12.87
C PHE A 81 -7.03 -2.40 -14.13
N GLN A 82 -6.28 -2.64 -15.21
CA GLN A 82 -6.84 -3.10 -16.48
C GLN A 82 -6.00 -4.24 -17.06
N CYS A 83 -6.63 -5.40 -17.26
CA CYS A 83 -6.04 -6.51 -17.99
C CYS A 83 -6.02 -6.25 -19.49
N ILE A 84 -4.94 -6.65 -20.14
CA ILE A 84 -4.73 -6.53 -21.58
C ILE A 84 -4.11 -7.84 -22.07
N GLU A 85 -4.67 -8.42 -23.11
CA GLU A 85 -4.06 -9.56 -23.80
C GLU A 85 -3.62 -9.10 -25.19
N GLU A 86 -2.34 -9.29 -25.50
CA GLU A 86 -1.73 -8.88 -26.77
C GLU A 86 -0.72 -9.95 -27.18
N ASP A 87 -0.85 -10.48 -28.41
CA ASP A 87 0.04 -11.50 -28.97
C ASP A 87 0.27 -12.73 -28.07
N GLY A 88 -0.77 -13.18 -27.37
CA GLY A 88 -0.71 -14.34 -26.46
C GLY A 88 0.05 -14.09 -25.15
N LYS A 89 0.44 -12.83 -24.88
CA LYS A 89 0.99 -12.38 -23.60
C LYS A 89 -0.10 -11.65 -22.81
N GLN A 90 -0.04 -11.79 -21.49
CA GLN A 90 -0.91 -11.06 -20.58
C GLN A 90 -0.16 -9.87 -19.97
N PHE A 91 -0.84 -8.73 -19.99
CA PHE A 91 -0.38 -7.50 -19.38
C PHE A 91 -1.45 -6.98 -18.44
N PHE A 92 -1.01 -6.14 -17.52
CA PHE A 92 -1.92 -5.30 -16.79
C PHE A 92 -1.37 -3.88 -16.67
N ASP A 93 -2.28 -2.93 -16.71
CA ASP A 93 -1.99 -1.55 -16.43
C ASP A 93 -2.50 -1.17 -15.04
N THR A 94 -1.76 -0.31 -14.35
CA THR A 94 -2.16 0.34 -13.10
C THR A 94 -1.82 1.82 -13.16
N ASN A 95 -2.52 2.67 -12.41
CA ASN A 95 -2.13 4.07 -12.29
C ASN A 95 -2.08 4.56 -10.85
N MET A 96 -1.25 5.59 -10.64
CA MET A 96 -1.14 6.33 -9.40
C MET A 96 -0.80 7.78 -9.66
N VAL A 97 -1.03 8.65 -8.65
CA VAL A 97 -0.61 10.06 -8.73
C VAL A 97 0.87 10.17 -9.10
N VAL A 98 1.20 11.12 -9.97
CA VAL A 98 2.60 11.37 -10.38
C VAL A 98 3.46 11.72 -9.16
N GLY A 99 4.66 11.13 -9.11
CA GLY A 99 5.69 11.45 -8.13
C GLY A 99 6.10 10.27 -7.26
N THR A 100 7.20 10.44 -6.53
CA THR A 100 7.89 9.38 -5.77
C THR A 100 6.96 8.60 -4.85
N ALA A 101 6.00 9.25 -4.18
CA ALA A 101 5.08 8.56 -3.28
C ALA A 101 4.13 7.60 -4.04
N GLY A 102 3.63 8.02 -5.21
CA GLY A 102 2.78 7.19 -6.07
C GLY A 102 3.57 6.03 -6.67
N ASP A 103 4.75 6.31 -7.21
CA ASP A 103 5.64 5.30 -7.80
C ASP A 103 6.05 4.23 -6.78
N ARG A 104 6.44 4.64 -5.56
CA ARG A 104 6.74 3.71 -4.46
C ARG A 104 5.55 2.86 -4.06
N SER A 105 4.33 3.39 -4.16
CA SER A 105 3.11 2.65 -3.83
C SER A 105 2.85 1.53 -4.83
N ILE A 106 2.98 1.81 -6.13
CA ILE A 106 2.88 0.79 -7.19
C ILE A 106 3.97 -0.26 -7.02
N ILE A 107 5.25 0.15 -6.96
CA ILE A 107 6.39 -0.77 -6.88
C ILE A 107 6.26 -1.70 -5.67
N ARG A 108 5.92 -1.14 -4.51
CA ARG A 108 5.67 -1.93 -3.30
C ARG A 108 4.54 -2.92 -3.49
N GLY A 109 3.39 -2.47 -4.01
CA GLY A 109 2.24 -3.33 -4.20
C GLY A 109 2.57 -4.50 -5.13
N ILE A 110 3.17 -4.24 -6.29
CA ILE A 110 3.56 -5.31 -7.23
C ILE A 110 4.58 -6.27 -6.60
N LYS A 111 5.61 -5.76 -5.91
CA LYS A 111 6.57 -6.64 -5.22
C LYS A 111 5.90 -7.51 -4.14
N GLN A 112 5.00 -6.94 -3.34
CA GLN A 112 4.32 -7.71 -2.29
C GLN A 112 3.34 -8.74 -2.86
N LEU A 113 2.72 -8.45 -4.00
CA LEU A 113 1.80 -9.37 -4.68
C LEU A 113 2.53 -10.56 -5.30
N THR A 114 3.71 -10.31 -5.85
CA THR A 114 4.48 -11.32 -6.60
C THR A 114 5.58 -11.99 -5.77
N GLU A 115 5.94 -11.40 -4.63
CA GLU A 115 7.12 -11.72 -3.80
C GLU A 115 8.46 -11.72 -4.56
N GLN A 116 8.46 -11.30 -5.82
CA GLN A 116 9.64 -11.30 -6.67
C GLN A 116 10.69 -10.29 -6.15
N SER A 117 11.96 -10.55 -6.42
CA SER A 117 13.03 -9.61 -6.06
C SER A 117 12.88 -8.32 -6.88
N CYS A 118 13.31 -7.18 -6.33
CA CYS A 118 13.36 -5.90 -7.05
C CYS A 118 14.15 -6.01 -8.36
N CYS A 119 15.18 -6.86 -8.37
CA CYS A 119 16.08 -7.09 -9.50
C CYS A 119 15.38 -7.82 -10.65
N ASP A 120 14.42 -8.70 -10.34
CA ASP A 120 13.70 -9.51 -11.32
C ASP A 120 12.46 -8.80 -11.89
N MET A 121 12.15 -7.59 -11.41
CA MET A 121 10.97 -6.83 -11.85
C MET A 121 11.17 -6.11 -13.20
N GLY A 122 12.38 -6.09 -13.76
CA GLY A 122 12.69 -5.35 -14.98
C GLY A 122 12.56 -3.81 -14.85
N LEU A 123 12.66 -3.28 -13.63
CA LEU A 123 12.47 -1.86 -13.35
C LEU A 123 13.58 -1.01 -14.00
N PRO A 124 13.26 0.22 -14.48
CA PRO A 124 14.29 1.18 -14.84
C PRO A 124 15.08 1.59 -13.60
N GLN A 125 16.36 1.98 -13.77
CA GLN A 125 17.30 2.19 -12.66
C GLN A 125 16.74 3.06 -11.52
N TRP A 126 16.11 4.19 -11.84
CA TRP A 126 15.55 5.09 -10.83
C TRP A 126 14.44 4.46 -9.97
N ALA A 127 13.68 3.51 -10.54
CA ALA A 127 12.62 2.79 -9.85
C ALA A 127 13.17 1.57 -9.10
N LEU A 128 14.19 0.92 -9.68
CA LEU A 128 14.96 -0.13 -9.02
C LEU A 128 15.60 0.38 -7.73
N ASP A 129 16.25 1.55 -7.78
CA ASP A 129 16.87 2.19 -6.61
C ASP A 129 15.84 2.44 -5.50
N GLN A 130 14.64 2.90 -5.85
CA GLN A 130 13.55 3.10 -4.90
C GLN A 130 13.02 1.78 -4.33
N CYS A 131 12.93 0.75 -5.17
CA CYS A 131 12.54 -0.60 -4.73
C CYS A 131 13.55 -1.13 -3.71
N LEU A 132 14.84 -1.11 -4.07
CA LEU A 132 15.91 -1.54 -3.18
C LEU A 132 15.93 -0.71 -1.89
N GLU A 133 15.77 0.61 -1.95
CA GLU A 133 15.67 1.45 -0.74
C GLU A 133 14.52 1.02 0.19
N MET A 134 13.36 0.65 -0.37
CA MET A 134 12.22 0.16 0.41
C MET A 134 12.44 -1.24 1.00
N PHE A 135 13.26 -2.07 0.36
CA PHE A 135 13.39 -3.51 0.65
C PHE A 135 14.84 -3.96 0.89
N ARG A 136 15.73 -3.06 1.31
CA ARG A 136 17.19 -3.33 1.51
C ARG A 136 17.53 -4.55 2.36
N GLY A 137 16.60 -5.00 3.22
CA GLY A 137 16.79 -6.19 4.06
C GLY A 137 16.54 -7.52 3.35
N SER A 138 15.84 -7.53 2.22
CA SER A 138 15.48 -8.75 1.48
C SER A 138 16.12 -8.84 0.10
N ASP A 139 16.59 -7.71 -0.46
CA ASP A 139 17.00 -7.63 -1.86
C ASP A 139 18.40 -7.00 -2.00
N GLN A 140 19.30 -7.69 -2.70
CA GLN A 140 20.57 -7.15 -3.20
C GLN A 140 20.70 -7.59 -4.66
N CYS A 141 20.86 -6.64 -5.57
CA CYS A 141 21.16 -6.96 -6.97
C CYS A 141 22.67 -7.03 -7.12
N ASP A 142 23.20 -8.20 -7.50
CA ASP A 142 24.57 -8.31 -8.00
C ASP A 142 24.61 -7.63 -9.38
N MET A 143 25.02 -6.36 -9.42
CA MET A 143 25.13 -5.57 -10.65
C MET A 143 26.37 -5.95 -11.50
N THR A 144 26.87 -7.18 -11.40
CA THR A 144 28.10 -7.63 -12.07
C THR A 144 27.92 -8.22 -13.46
N ASP A 145 26.69 -8.37 -13.95
CA ASP A 145 26.46 -8.81 -15.33
C ASP A 145 25.81 -7.69 -16.16
N SER A 146 26.67 -6.87 -16.78
CA SER A 146 26.33 -5.99 -17.91
C SER A 146 27.52 -5.89 -18.86
#